data_AF-A0A5D0W0A5-F1
#
_entry.id   AF-A0A5D0W0A5-F1
#
_cell.length_a   1.000
_cell.length_b   1.000
_cell.length_c   1.000
_cell.angle_alpha   90.00
_cell.angle_beta   90.00
_cell.angle_gamma   90.00
#
_symmetry.space_group_name_H-M   'P 1'
#
loop_
_entity.id
_entity.type
_entity.pdbx_description
1 polymer ?
#
loop_
_entity_poly.entity_id
_entity_poly.type
_entity_poly.pdbx_seq_one_letter_code
_entity_poly.pdbx_strand_id
1 'polypeptide(L)'
;PIDLVVVNLYPFQETIQKSGVTLEEAIENIDIGGPSMLRSAAKNYAAVTVVVDTADYDTVLTELEEHGATTFETRQRLAAKVFRHTAAYDALIAEYLTNITGETFPEKVTLTYNRKQVLRYGEN
;
A
#
# COMPACT_ATOMS: atom_id res chain seq x y z
N PRO A 1 -12.35 17.32 -13.50
CA PRO A 1 -11.41 17.09 -12.37
C PRO A 1 -11.75 15.75 -11.72
N ILE A 2 -10.78 15.05 -11.12
CA ILE A 2 -11.01 13.80 -10.37
C ILE A 2 -10.76 14.10 -8.89
N ASP A 3 -11.78 13.89 -8.06
CA ASP A 3 -11.76 14.28 -6.64
C ASP A 3 -11.66 13.07 -5.69
N LEU A 4 -11.81 11.86 -6.25
CA LEU A 4 -11.72 10.58 -5.55
C LEU A 4 -10.98 9.55 -6.41
N VAL A 5 -9.99 8.88 -5.83
CA VAL A 5 -9.23 7.77 -6.43
C VAL A 5 -9.32 6.57 -5.50
N VAL A 6 -9.89 5.47 -5.99
CA VAL A 6 -10.00 4.20 -5.25
C VAL A 6 -9.28 3.14 -6.07
N VAL A 7 -8.15 2.64 -5.57
CA VAL A 7 -7.29 1.70 -6.30
C VAL A 7 -6.70 0.71 -5.31
N ASN A 8 -6.85 -0.59 -5.58
CA ASN A 8 -6.16 -1.65 -4.86
C ASN A 8 -5.08 -2.24 -5.78
N LEU A 9 -3.94 -2.63 -5.20
CA LEU A 9 -2.84 -3.23 -5.94
C LEU A 9 -3.09 -4.72 -6.18
N TYR A 10 -2.44 -5.28 -7.21
CA TYR A 10 -2.39 -6.72 -7.39
C TYR A 10 -1.78 -7.40 -6.15
N PRO A 11 -2.27 -8.60 -5.77
CA PRO A 11 -1.87 -9.27 -4.53
C PRO A 11 -0.50 -9.95 -4.68
N PHE A 12 0.54 -9.18 -5.00
CA PHE A 12 1.90 -9.67 -5.23
C PHE A 12 2.39 -10.53 -4.05
N GLN A 13 2.14 -10.09 -2.82
CA GLN A 13 2.47 -10.84 -1.60
C GLN A 13 1.83 -12.24 -1.58
N GLU A 14 0.55 -12.33 -1.95
CA GLU A 14 -0.16 -13.61 -1.97
C GLU A 14 0.35 -14.49 -3.11
N THR A 15 0.70 -13.89 -4.25
CA THR A 15 1.27 -14.62 -5.40
C THR A 15 2.61 -15.25 -5.05
N ILE A 16 3.55 -14.54 -4.43
CA ILE A 16 4.87 -15.07 -4.09
C ILE A 16 4.85 -16.09 -2.92
N GLN A 17 3.75 -16.14 -2.17
CA GLN A 17 3.53 -17.12 -1.10
C GLN A 17 2.98 -18.46 -1.61
N LYS A 18 2.54 -18.54 -2.87
CA LYS A 18 2.03 -19.78 -3.47
C LYS A 18 3.19 -20.74 -3.75
N SER A 19 2.98 -22.02 -3.42
CA SER A 19 3.94 -23.07 -3.75
C SER A 19 4.10 -23.20 -5.27
N GLY A 20 5.35 -23.16 -5.75
CA GLY A 20 5.68 -23.41 -7.16
C GLY A 20 5.46 -22.23 -8.11
N VAL A 21 5.25 -21.02 -7.58
CA VAL A 21 5.15 -19.81 -8.42
C VAL A 21 6.43 -19.61 -9.24
N THR A 22 6.29 -19.35 -10.53
CA THR A 22 7.45 -19.05 -11.38
C THR A 22 7.86 -17.59 -11.26
N LEU A 23 9.08 -17.27 -11.72
CA LEU A 23 9.54 -15.90 -11.81
C LEU A 23 8.63 -15.07 -12.72
N GLU A 24 8.27 -15.62 -13.88
CA GLU A 24 7.41 -14.97 -14.86
C GLU A 24 6.04 -14.66 -14.26
N GLU A 25 5.45 -15.61 -13.54
CA GLU A 25 4.18 -15.40 -12.83
C GLU A 25 4.29 -14.29 -11.78
N ALA A 26 5.38 -14.24 -11.03
CA ALA A 26 5.60 -13.18 -10.04
C ALA A 26 5.76 -11.80 -10.71
N ILE A 27 6.54 -11.71 -11.80
CA ILE A 27 6.76 -10.46 -12.55
C ILE A 27 5.45 -9.92 -13.15
N GLU A 28 4.61 -10.79 -13.72
CA GLU A 28 3.30 -10.40 -14.26
C GLU A 28 2.33 -9.88 -13.18
N ASN A 29 2.59 -10.20 -11.90
CA ASN A 29 1.80 -9.70 -10.77
C ASN A 29 2.36 -8.40 -10.16
N ILE A 30 3.39 -7.80 -10.76
CA ILE A 30 3.89 -6.48 -10.37
C ILE A 30 3.03 -5.39 -11.05
N ASP A 31 2.29 -4.65 -10.24
CA ASP A 31 1.44 -3.55 -10.70
C ASP A 31 2.25 -2.26 -10.83
N ILE A 32 2.30 -1.71 -12.03
CA ILE A 32 2.97 -0.44 -12.34
C ILE A 32 2.02 0.75 -12.25
N GLY A 33 0.76 0.55 -12.67
CA GLY A 33 -0.23 1.61 -12.78
C GLY A 33 -0.82 1.98 -11.43
N GLY A 34 -1.14 0.98 -10.61
CA GLY A 34 -1.72 1.13 -9.29
C GLY A 34 -0.90 2.05 -8.37
N PRO A 35 0.39 1.75 -8.11
CA PRO A 35 1.23 2.59 -7.27
C PRO A 35 1.40 4.01 -7.84
N SER A 36 1.48 4.15 -9.17
CA SER A 36 1.60 5.45 -9.83
C SER A 36 0.37 6.33 -9.58
N MET A 37 -0.84 5.80 -9.78
CA MET A 37 -2.10 6.51 -9.52
C MET A 37 -2.27 6.85 -8.03
N LEU A 38 -2.02 5.88 -7.16
CA LEU A 38 -2.11 6.03 -5.71
C LEU A 38 -1.16 7.11 -5.19
N ARG A 39 0.12 7.10 -5.60
CA ARG A 39 1.10 8.09 -5.17
C ARG A 39 0.76 9.49 -5.69
N SER A 40 0.24 9.60 -6.91
CA SER A 40 -0.22 10.87 -7.48
C SER A 40 -1.37 11.47 -6.67
N ALA A 41 -2.39 10.67 -6.38
CA ALA A 41 -3.55 11.08 -5.58
C ALA A 41 -3.15 11.41 -4.13
N ALA A 42 -2.34 10.55 -3.50
CA ALA A 42 -1.84 10.76 -2.13
C ALA A 42 -0.95 11.99 -2.01
N LYS A 43 -0.14 12.35 -3.02
CA LYS A 43 0.61 13.61 -3.03
C LYS A 43 -0.35 14.82 -3.03
N ASN A 44 -1.49 14.70 -3.70
CA ASN A 44 -2.46 15.79 -3.87
C ASN A 44 -3.63 15.72 -2.87
N TYR A 45 -3.41 15.17 -1.67
CA TYR A 45 -4.45 14.93 -0.67
C TYR A 45 -5.19 16.20 -0.19
N ALA A 46 -4.64 17.39 -0.42
CA ALA A 46 -5.35 18.63 -0.15
C ALA A 46 -6.67 18.73 -0.95
N ALA A 47 -6.69 18.18 -2.17
CA ALA A 47 -7.81 18.26 -3.11
C ALA A 47 -8.40 16.89 -3.53
N VAL A 48 -7.66 15.78 -3.35
CA VAL A 48 -8.07 14.46 -3.82
C VAL A 48 -8.18 13.48 -2.66
N THR A 49 -9.32 12.80 -2.54
CA THR A 49 -9.47 11.67 -1.62
C THR A 49 -8.86 10.43 -2.28
N VAL A 50 -8.00 9.70 -1.56
CA VAL A 50 -7.36 8.48 -2.07
C VAL A 50 -7.69 7.31 -1.14
N VAL A 51 -8.08 6.16 -1.68
CA VAL A 51 -8.41 4.96 -0.89
C VAL A 51 -7.71 3.74 -1.51
N VAL A 52 -7.07 2.94 -0.66
CA VAL A 52 -6.29 1.74 -1.05
C VAL A 52 -6.77 0.46 -0.34
N ASP A 53 -7.75 0.59 0.54
CA ASP A 53 -8.21 -0.49 1.41
C ASP A 53 -9.72 -0.32 1.65
N THR A 54 -10.45 -1.41 1.48
CA THR A 54 -11.90 -1.44 1.64
C THR A 54 -12.35 -1.12 3.07
N ALA A 55 -11.47 -1.31 4.06
CA ALA A 55 -11.75 -0.97 5.45
C ALA A 55 -11.96 0.54 5.70
N ASP A 56 -11.56 1.41 4.77
CA ASP A 56 -11.79 2.86 4.88
C ASP A 56 -13.09 3.33 4.20
N TYR A 57 -13.85 2.44 3.54
CA TYR A 57 -15.03 2.81 2.77
C TYR A 57 -16.11 3.43 3.65
N ASP A 58 -16.41 2.83 4.79
CA ASP A 58 -17.47 3.32 5.69
C ASP A 58 -17.17 4.75 6.15
N THR A 59 -15.93 5.04 6.55
CA THR A 59 -15.53 6.40 6.96
C THR A 59 -15.70 7.41 5.82
N VAL A 60 -15.28 7.05 4.60
CA VAL A 60 -15.39 7.94 3.44
C VAL A 60 -16.84 8.16 3.05
N LEU A 61 -17.66 7.10 3.03
CA LEU A 61 -19.08 7.19 2.70
C LEU A 61 -19.82 8.06 3.71
N THR A 62 -19.59 7.88 5.01
CA THR A 62 -20.20 8.72 6.05
C THR A 62 -19.86 10.19 5.85
N GLU A 63 -18.59 10.56 5.63
CA GLU A 63 -18.23 11.97 5.41
C GLU A 63 -18.86 12.54 4.12
N LEU A 64 -18.96 11.74 3.06
CA LEU A 64 -19.61 12.15 1.81
C LEU A 64 -21.12 12.37 2.00
N GLU A 65 -21.79 11.52 2.77
CA GLU A 65 -23.22 11.64 3.07
C GLU A 65 -23.52 12.85 3.97
N GLU A 66 -22.70 13.09 4.99
CA GLU A 66 -22.92 14.14 5.98
C GLU A 66 -22.47 15.53 5.52
N HIS A 67 -21.40 15.60 4.72
CA HIS A 67 -20.73 16.86 4.38
C HIS A 67 -20.63 17.12 2.88
N GLY A 68 -20.96 16.14 2.04
CA GLY A 68 -20.78 16.22 0.58
C GLY A 68 -19.32 16.10 0.12
N ALA A 69 -18.37 16.01 1.04
CA ALA A 69 -16.94 15.91 0.79
C ALA A 69 -16.22 15.32 2.01
N THR A 70 -15.05 14.70 1.78
CA THR A 70 -14.21 14.26 2.89
C THR A 70 -13.60 15.43 3.65
N THR A 71 -13.23 15.20 4.90
CA THR A 71 -12.47 16.17 5.69
C THR A 71 -10.99 16.20 5.26
N PHE A 72 -10.32 17.33 5.48
CA PHE A 72 -8.88 17.43 5.21
C PHE A 72 -8.08 16.41 6.03
N GLU A 73 -8.44 16.21 7.30
CA GLU A 73 -7.79 15.25 8.20
C GLU A 73 -7.92 13.81 7.69
N THR A 74 -9.11 13.41 7.24
CA THR A 74 -9.32 12.10 6.61
C THR A 74 -8.45 11.94 5.36
N ARG A 75 -8.41 12.92 4.46
CA ARG A 75 -7.53 12.84 3.28
C ARG A 75 -6.05 12.72 3.64
N GLN A 76 -5.59 13.48 4.63
CA GLN A 76 -4.22 13.40 5.12
C GLN A 76 -3.89 12.02 5.70
N ARG A 77 -4.79 11.45 6.52
CA ARG A 77 -4.65 10.10 7.09
C ARG A 77 -4.58 9.03 6.00
N LEU A 78 -5.47 9.12 5.02
CA LEU A 78 -5.54 8.19 3.89
C LEU A 78 -4.30 8.27 3.01
N ALA A 79 -3.80 9.47 2.72
CA ALA A 79 -2.56 9.67 1.97
C ALA A 79 -1.35 9.04 2.68
N ALA A 80 -1.25 9.22 4.00
CA ALA A 80 -0.21 8.57 4.80
C ALA A 80 -0.33 7.03 4.75
N LYS A 81 -1.56 6.49 4.76
CA LYS A 81 -1.82 5.05 4.60
C LYS A 81 -1.36 4.56 3.22
N VAL A 82 -1.67 5.29 2.17
CA VAL A 82 -1.28 4.95 0.79
C VAL A 82 0.24 4.89 0.64
N PHE A 83 0.98 5.88 1.15
CA PHE A 83 2.44 5.83 1.08
C PHE A 83 3.04 4.66 1.87
N ARG A 84 2.47 4.28 3.02
CA ARG A 84 2.89 3.06 3.73
C ARG A 84 2.59 1.81 2.92
N HIS A 85 1.42 1.74 2.28
CA HIS A 85 1.01 0.59 1.47
C HIS A 85 1.92 0.41 0.25
N THR A 86 2.20 1.47 -0.51
CA THR A 86 3.10 1.40 -1.67
C THR A 86 4.55 1.13 -1.25
N ALA A 87 5.01 1.67 -0.12
CA ALA A 87 6.35 1.37 0.39
C ALA A 87 6.49 -0.12 0.80
N ALA A 88 5.45 -0.69 1.41
CA ALA A 88 5.43 -2.11 1.74
C ALA A 88 5.43 -2.98 0.46
N TYR A 89 4.65 -2.58 -0.55
CA TYR A 89 4.60 -3.25 -1.85
C TYR A 89 5.98 -3.29 -2.52
N ASP A 90 6.65 -2.14 -2.64
CA ASP A 90 7.98 -2.04 -3.23
C ASP A 90 9.04 -2.82 -2.43
N ALA A 91 8.93 -2.84 -1.09
CA ALA A 91 9.84 -3.61 -0.24
C ALA A 91 9.74 -5.12 -0.51
N LEU A 92 8.52 -5.65 -0.69
CA LEU A 92 8.30 -7.07 -1.00
C LEU A 92 8.83 -7.44 -2.39
N ILE A 93 8.65 -6.56 -3.39
CA ILE A 93 9.22 -6.77 -4.72
C ILE A 93 10.75 -6.78 -4.66
N ALA A 94 11.34 -5.81 -3.96
CA ALA A 94 12.79 -5.73 -3.80
C ALA A 94 13.36 -7.00 -3.14
N GLU A 95 12.76 -7.44 -2.03
CA GLU A 95 13.16 -8.67 -1.35
C GLU A 95 13.07 -9.90 -2.26
N TYR A 96 11.95 -10.05 -2.99
CA TYR A 96 11.75 -11.16 -3.91
C TYR A 96 12.83 -11.19 -5.01
N LEU A 97 13.11 -10.05 -5.64
CA LEU A 97 14.11 -9.94 -6.70
C LEU A 97 15.54 -10.15 -6.19
N THR A 98 15.89 -9.62 -5.02
CA THR A 98 17.21 -9.88 -4.38
C THR A 98 17.42 -11.36 -4.08
N ASN A 99 16.38 -12.06 -3.62
CA ASN A 99 16.50 -13.50 -3.35
C ASN A 99 16.78 -14.30 -4.63
N ILE A 100 16.26 -13.87 -5.78
CA ILE A 100 16.49 -14.52 -7.09
C ILE A 100 17.92 -14.31 -7.58
N THR A 101 18.54 -13.16 -7.31
CA THR A 101 19.95 -12.93 -7.68
C THR A 101 20.92 -13.75 -6.85
N GLY A 102 20.48 -14.32 -5.72
CA GLY A 102 21.31 -15.06 -4.78
C GLY A 102 22.17 -14.16 -3.88
N GLU A 103 21.89 -12.85 -3.87
CA GLU A 103 22.63 -11.89 -3.06
C GLU A 103 22.25 -12.00 -1.57
N THR A 104 23.19 -12.45 -0.74
CA THR A 104 22.93 -12.70 0.69
C THR A 104 23.04 -11.46 1.57
N PHE A 105 23.85 -10.48 1.15
CA PHE A 105 24.11 -9.25 1.91
C PHE A 105 24.05 -8.03 0.97
N PRO A 106 22.84 -7.63 0.53
CA PRO A 106 22.69 -6.49 -0.37
C PRO A 106 23.15 -5.19 0.30
N GLU A 107 23.51 -4.18 -0.48
CA GLU A 107 23.94 -2.88 0.04
C GLU A 107 22.83 -2.16 0.83
N LYS A 108 21.57 -2.56 0.62
CA LYS A 108 20.40 -2.01 1.29
C LYS A 108 19.37 -3.09 1.55
N VAL A 109 18.93 -3.17 2.80
CA VAL A 109 17.79 -4.00 3.22
C VAL A 109 16.62 -3.07 3.56
N THR A 110 15.45 -3.32 2.96
CA THR A 110 14.21 -2.59 3.26
C THR A 110 13.19 -3.57 3.82
N LEU A 111 12.78 -3.37 5.08
CA LEU A 111 11.88 -4.27 5.79
C LEU A 111 10.52 -3.61 5.99
N THR A 112 9.45 -4.38 5.81
CA THR A 112 8.08 -3.96 6.08
C THR A 112 7.38 -4.96 6.99
N TYR A 113 6.55 -4.47 7.92
CA TYR A 113 5.88 -5.30 8.91
C TYR A 113 4.44 -4.84 9.12
N ASN A 114 3.56 -5.82 9.32
CA ASN A 114 2.19 -5.58 9.75
C ASN A 114 2.10 -5.65 11.27
N ARG A 115 1.49 -4.62 11.88
CA ARG A 115 1.24 -4.61 13.32
C ARG A 115 0.24 -5.70 13.68
N LYS A 116 0.70 -6.76 14.36
CA LYS A 116 -0.14 -7.88 14.79
C LYS A 116 -0.99 -7.55 16.02
N GLN A 117 -0.37 -6.97 17.05
CA GLN A 117 -1.04 -6.55 18.28
C GLN A 117 -0.24 -5.45 18.99
N VAL A 118 -0.90 -4.72 19.87
CA VAL A 118 -0.26 -3.80 20.80
C VAL A 118 0.10 -4.58 22.07
N LEU A 119 1.30 -4.36 22.62
CA LEU A 119 1.72 -4.96 23.88
C LEU A 119 1.40 -4.02 25.04
N ARG A 120 1.18 -4.58 26.24
CA ARG A 120 0.90 -3.79 27.45
C ARG A 120 2.10 -2.91 27.83
N TYR A 121 3.30 -3.43 27.63
CA TYR A 121 4.59 -2.79 27.82
C TYR A 121 5.61 -3.48 26.90
N GLY A 122 6.81 -2.91 26.81
CA GLY A 122 7.91 -3.47 26.02
C GLY A 122 8.67 -4.53 26.81
N GLU A 123 9.95 -4.24 27.07
CA GLU A 123 10.84 -5.16 27.77
C GLU A 123 10.63 -5.21 29.29
N ASN A 124 10.11 -4.13 29.89
CA ASN A 124 9.90 -3.98 31.34
C ASN A 124 8.46 -3.61 31.66
#